data_AF-A0A498G891-F1
#
_entry.id   AF-A0A498G891-F1
#
_cell.length_a   1.000
_cell.length_b   1.000
_cell.length_c   1.000
_cell.angle_alpha   90.00
_cell.angle_beta   90.00
_cell.angle_gamma   90.00
#
_symmetry.space_group_name_H-M   'P 1'
#
loop_
_entity.id
_entity.type
_entity.pdbx_description
1 polymer ?
#
loop_
_entity_poly.entity_id
_entity_poly.type
_entity_poly.pdbx_seq_one_letter_code
_entity_poly.pdbx_strand_id
1 'polypeptide(L)' 'MPTTVSKPAHIKFRREADGGLVYDHENYGYEDASMYAVSDTVIDVLEFVDGERSRESVEAEFSPAVVETLLQRGVLSDGE' A
#
# COMPACT_ATOMS: atom_id res chain seq x y z
N MET A 1 -1.03 -10.85 16.28
CA MET A 1 -0.85 -10.57 14.84
C MET A 1 -1.68 -9.34 14.56
N PRO A 2 -1.15 -8.35 13.86
CA PRO A 2 -1.91 -7.15 13.55
C PRO A 2 -3.19 -7.54 12.80
N THR A 3 -4.31 -7.16 13.37
CA THR A 3 -5.66 -7.47 12.84
C THR A 3 -6.11 -6.47 11.79
N THR A 4 -5.45 -5.33 11.72
CA THR A 4 -5.73 -4.25 10.78
C THR A 4 -4.50 -3.92 9.96
N VAL A 5 -4.74 -3.38 8.77
CA VAL A 5 -3.74 -2.77 7.90
C VAL A 5 -4.20 -1.37 7.57
N SER A 6 -3.23 -0.48 7.47
CA SER A 6 -3.47 0.93 7.22
C SER A 6 -2.52 1.46 6.18
N LYS A 7 -2.98 2.45 5.41
CA LYS A 7 -2.10 3.12 4.46
C LYS A 7 -1.24 4.14 5.21
N PRO A 8 0.11 4.04 5.14
CA PRO A 8 0.98 4.98 5.84
C PRO A 8 0.75 6.42 5.33
N ALA A 9 0.93 7.40 6.22
CA ALA A 9 0.68 8.80 5.89
C ALA A 9 1.67 9.35 4.85
N HIS A 10 2.90 8.83 4.85
CA HIS A 10 3.95 9.17 3.89
C HIS A 10 3.75 8.49 2.52
N ILE A 11 2.92 7.44 2.41
CA ILE A 11 2.60 6.79 1.14
C ILE A 11 1.53 7.59 0.40
N LYS A 12 1.90 8.09 -0.78
CA LYS A 12 0.98 8.65 -1.77
C LYS A 12 0.90 7.73 -2.97
N PHE A 13 -0.22 7.73 -3.68
CA PHE A 13 -0.37 6.97 -4.91
C PHE A 13 -1.23 7.72 -5.90
N ARG A 14 -1.11 7.36 -7.18
CA ARG A 14 -2.02 7.82 -8.24
C ARG A 14 -2.33 6.66 -9.19
N ARG A 15 -3.57 6.60 -9.66
CA ARG A 15 -4.00 5.69 -10.72
C ARG A 15 -3.60 6.26 -12.08
N GLU A 16 -3.14 5.40 -12.97
CA GLU A 16 -2.79 5.71 -14.36
C GLU A 16 -3.48 4.73 -15.31
N ALA A 17 -3.43 5.00 -16.62
CA ALA A 17 -4.16 4.22 -17.63
C ALA A 17 -3.72 2.74 -17.72
N ASP A 18 -2.52 2.40 -17.24
CA ASP A 18 -1.93 1.04 -17.29
C ASP A 18 -1.52 0.53 -15.89
N GLY A 19 -2.13 1.06 -14.81
CA GLY A 19 -1.83 0.68 -13.43
C GLY A 19 -1.77 1.90 -12.50
N GLY A 20 -0.66 2.07 -11.78
CA GLY A 20 -0.42 3.32 -11.07
C GLY A 20 0.97 3.49 -10.51
N LEU A 21 1.18 4.60 -9.83
CA LEU A 21 2.44 4.94 -9.18
C LEU A 21 2.22 5.10 -7.70
N VAL A 22 3.18 4.58 -6.93
CA VAL A 22 3.28 4.77 -5.48
C VAL A 22 4.54 5.60 -5.20
N TYR A 23 4.38 6.54 -4.28
CA TYR A 23 5.41 7.48 -3.82
C TYR A 23 5.62 7.23 -2.33
N ASP A 24 6.80 6.75 -1.97
CA ASP A 24 7.26 6.75 -0.58
C ASP A 24 7.92 8.08 -0.24
N HIS A 25 7.31 8.82 0.70
CA HIS A 25 7.78 10.14 1.11
C HIS A 25 8.49 10.12 2.47
N GLU A 26 8.68 8.94 3.10
CA GLU A 26 9.40 8.85 4.37
C GLU A 26 10.90 9.19 4.20
N ASN A 27 11.44 9.06 2.99
CA ASN A 27 12.82 9.42 2.63
C ASN A 27 13.02 10.90 2.23
N TYR A 28 12.23 11.83 2.77
CA TYR A 28 12.41 13.26 2.47
C TYR A 28 13.70 13.82 3.12
N GLY A 29 14.84 13.64 2.46
CA GLY A 29 16.16 14.04 2.95
C GLY A 29 17.32 13.12 2.52
N TYR A 30 17.01 11.94 1.98
CA TYR A 30 17.94 11.09 1.23
C TYR A 30 17.59 11.17 -0.26
N GLU A 31 18.55 10.92 -1.15
CA GLU A 31 18.38 10.99 -2.63
C GLU A 31 17.33 10.00 -3.20
N ASP A 32 16.66 9.22 -2.36
CA ASP A 32 15.83 8.07 -2.70
C ASP A 32 14.37 8.28 -2.27
N ALA A 33 13.70 9.32 -2.79
CA ALA A 33 12.24 9.30 -2.86
C ALA A 33 11.85 8.17 -3.82
N SER A 34 11.65 6.97 -3.27
CA SER A 34 11.42 5.76 -4.05
C SER A 34 10.02 5.82 -4.69
N MET A 35 9.99 6.16 -5.98
CA MET A 35 8.80 6.08 -6.83
C MET A 35 8.83 4.75 -7.57
N TYR A 36 7.75 3.98 -7.48
CA TYR A 36 7.65 2.71 -8.21
C TYR A 36 6.30 2.55 -8.90
N ALA A 37 6.36 2.04 -10.13
CA ALA A 37 5.20 1.64 -10.91
C ALA A 37 4.66 0.32 -10.37
N VAL A 38 3.34 0.29 -10.18
CA VAL A 38 2.60 -0.85 -9.68
C VAL A 38 1.44 -1.17 -10.61
N SER A 39 1.00 -2.42 -10.56
CA SER A 39 -0.20 -2.85 -11.29
C SER A 39 -1.47 -2.22 -10.69
N ASP A 40 -2.54 -2.17 -11.48
CA ASP A 40 -3.84 -1.63 -11.04
C ASP A 40 -4.35 -2.29 -9.76
N THR A 41 -4.11 -3.58 -9.57
CA THR A 41 -4.46 -4.32 -8.33
C THR A 41 -3.89 -3.67 -7.06
N VAL A 42 -2.66 -3.14 -7.12
CA VAL A 42 -2.05 -2.47 -5.95
C VAL A 42 -2.76 -1.16 -5.67
N ILE A 43 -3.15 -0.44 -6.73
CA ILE A 43 -3.92 0.79 -6.60
C ILE A 43 -5.31 0.50 -6.02
N ASP A 44 -6.00 -0.53 -6.49
CA ASP A 44 -7.28 -0.95 -5.90
C ASP A 44 -7.15 -1.31 -4.42
N VAL A 45 -6.08 -2.01 -4.01
CA VAL A 45 -5.84 -2.29 -2.58
C VAL A 45 -5.68 -0.98 -1.80
N LEU A 46 -4.87 -0.04 -2.31
CA LEU A 46 -4.63 1.24 -1.66
C LEU A 46 -5.88 2.12 -1.60
N GLU A 47 -6.73 2.09 -2.62
CA GLU A 47 -8.03 2.76 -2.62
C GLU A 47 -9.03 2.08 -1.67
N PHE A 48 -8.94 0.75 -1.53
CA PHE A 48 -9.78 -0.02 -0.61
C PHE A 48 -9.38 0.20 0.86
N VAL A 49 -8.09 0.38 1.13
CA VAL A 49 -7.52 0.70 2.45
C VAL A 49 -7.40 2.23 2.61
N ASP A 50 -8.50 2.94 2.42
CA ASP A 50 -8.57 4.37 2.72
C ASP A 50 -8.62 4.59 4.25
N GLY A 51 -7.44 4.67 4.88
CA GLY A 51 -7.28 4.80 6.32
C GLY A 51 -6.88 3.48 6.98
N GLU A 52 -7.76 2.93 7.81
CA GLU A 52 -7.57 1.66 8.53
C GLU A 52 -8.65 0.66 8.13
N ARG A 53 -8.23 -0.57 7.82
CA ARG A 53 -9.11 -1.67 7.44
C ARG A 53 -8.69 -2.97 8.11
N SER A 54 -9.64 -3.85 8.36
CA SER A 54 -9.34 -5.21 8.81
C SER A 54 -8.53 -5.95 7.76
N ARG A 55 -7.40 -6.52 8.18
CA ARG A 55 -6.50 -7.29 7.32
C ARG A 55 -7.27 -8.40 6.61
N GLU A 56 -8.10 -9.15 7.33
CA GLU A 56 -8.90 -10.24 6.78
C GLU A 56 -9.81 -9.81 5.63
N SER A 57 -10.39 -8.61 5.69
CA SER A 57 -11.24 -8.08 4.61
C SER A 57 -10.43 -7.75 3.36
N VAL A 58 -9.22 -7.22 3.52
CA VAL A 58 -8.32 -6.94 2.39
C VAL A 58 -7.80 -8.24 1.79
N GLU A 59 -7.43 -9.22 2.63
CA GLU A 59 -6.96 -10.53 2.18
C GLU A 59 -8.07 -11.33 1.49
N ALA A 60 -9.33 -11.18 1.91
CA ALA A 60 -10.47 -11.81 1.26
C ALA A 60 -10.74 -11.27 -0.15
N GLU A 61 -10.48 -9.98 -0.38
CA GLU A 61 -10.69 -9.33 -1.68
C GLU A 61 -9.48 -9.49 -2.62
N PHE A 62 -8.25 -9.33 -2.10
CA PHE A 62 -7.02 -9.23 -2.90
C PHE A 62 -6.03 -10.38 -2.73
N SER A 63 -6.34 -11.37 -1.89
CA SER A 63 -5.47 -12.48 -1.47
C SER A 63 -4.40 -12.11 -0.42
N PRO A 64 -4.09 -13.02 0.51
CA PRO A 64 -3.09 -12.81 1.56
C PRO A 64 -1.69 -12.53 1.03
N ALA A 65 -1.28 -13.20 -0.06
CA ALA A 65 0.04 -13.01 -0.65
C ALA A 65 0.28 -11.56 -1.15
N VAL A 66 -0.77 -10.89 -1.65
CA VAL A 66 -0.67 -9.49 -2.10
C VAL A 66 -0.49 -8.59 -0.89
N VAL A 67 -1.30 -8.76 0.15
CA VAL A 67 -1.23 -7.96 1.38
C VAL A 67 0.14 -8.12 2.05
N GLU A 68 0.65 -9.36 2.17
CA GLU A 68 2.00 -9.61 2.70
C GLU A 68 3.08 -8.93 1.87
N THR A 69 2.98 -8.96 0.53
CA THR A 69 3.93 -8.29 -0.34
C THR A 69 3.91 -6.78 -0.14
N LEU A 70 2.71 -6.18 0.00
CA LEU A 70 2.57 -4.73 0.22
C LEU A 70 3.11 -4.30 1.58
N LEU A 71 2.91 -5.11 2.62
CA LEU A 71 3.50 -4.91 3.95
C LEU A 71 5.03 -5.00 3.88
N GLN A 72 5.58 -6.02 3.23
CA GLN A 72 7.03 -6.18 3.06
C GLN A 72 7.68 -5.02 2.31
N ARG A 73 6.94 -4.41 1.37
CA ARG A 73 7.41 -3.24 0.61
C ARG A 73 7.19 -1.91 1.32
N GLY A 74 6.56 -1.90 2.49
CA GLY A 74 6.21 -0.67 3.21
C GLY A 74 5.08 0.15 2.57
N VAL A 75 4.35 -0.43 1.60
CA VAL A 75 3.20 0.22 0.95
C VAL A 75 2.00 0.26 1.90
N LEU A 76 1.84 -0.79 2.69
CA LEU A 76 0.90 -0.89 3.80
C LEU A 76 1.68 -0.97 5.11
N SER A 77 1.09 -0.47 6.18
CA SER A 77 1.55 -0.70 7.55
C SER A 77 0.58 -1.61 8.28
N ASP A 78 1.11 -2.47 9.14
CA ASP A 78 0.31 -3.11 10.15
C ASP A 78 -0.23 -2.09 11.17
N GLY A 79 -1.52 -2.21 11.48
CA GLY A 79 -2.14 -1.50 12.61
C GLY A 79 -2.01 -2.33 13.89
N GLU A 80 -1.90 -1.63 15.02
CA GLU A 80 -1.73 -2.22 16.36
C GLU A 80 -3.04 -2.79 16.92
#